data_AF-A0A6I2G1G4-F1
#
_entry.id   AF-A0A6I2G1G4-F1
#
_cell.length_a   1.000
_cell.length_b   1.000
_cell.length_c   1.000
_cell.angle_alpha   90.00
_cell.angle_beta   90.00
_cell.angle_gamma   90.00
#
_symmetry.space_group_name_H-M   'P 1'
#
loop_
_entity.id
_entity.type
_entity.pdbx_description
1 polymer ?
#
loop_
_entity_poly.entity_id
_entity_poly.type
_entity_poly.pdbx_seq_one_letter_code
_entity_poly.pdbx_strand_id
1 'polypeptide(L)'
;MAALAARGPYLVLWTAATLRTFTVARPDRTVIWHSRFYADVVIDTIDDAAKAGALQAIWVAARACEEWGADVATLRLTVANPGIDRGAVEAAAISRGLILDLVVDALNNPAVDHPPGRWIGWWTRDLGALIHNLQGLA
;
A
#
# COMPACT_ATOMS: atom_id res chain seq x y z
N MET A 1 8.46 -4.27 19.38
CA MET A 1 7.75 -4.02 18.10
C MET A 1 6.25 -3.87 18.32
N ALA A 2 5.52 -4.90 18.77
CA ALA A 2 4.06 -4.85 18.95
C ALA A 2 3.54 -3.72 19.87
N ALA A 3 4.19 -3.47 21.02
CA ALA A 3 3.76 -2.41 21.95
C ALA A 3 4.02 -0.97 21.44
N LEU A 4 5.06 -0.77 20.61
CA LEU A 4 5.34 0.51 19.94
C LEU A 4 4.35 0.75 18.81
N ALA A 5 4.02 -0.30 18.06
CA ALA A 5 3.03 -0.23 16.98
C ALA A 5 1.59 0.01 17.48
N ALA A 6 1.23 -0.47 18.67
CA ALA A 6 -0.07 -0.21 19.30
C ALA A 6 -0.31 1.28 19.67
N ARG A 7 0.75 2.10 19.66
CA ARG A 7 0.71 3.56 19.89
C ARG A 7 1.32 4.36 18.74
N GLY A 8 1.81 3.68 17.72
CA GLY A 8 2.51 4.27 16.58
C GLY A 8 1.54 4.71 15.48
N PRO A 9 2.05 5.39 14.45
CA PRO A 9 1.24 5.78 13.31
C PRO A 9 0.63 4.57 12.61
N TYR A 10 -0.65 4.73 12.23
CA TYR A 10 -1.43 3.72 11.54
C TYR A 10 -1.80 4.22 10.15
N LEU A 11 -1.52 3.40 9.13
CA LEU A 11 -1.81 3.71 7.73
C LEU A 11 -2.77 2.68 7.17
N VAL A 12 -3.70 3.13 6.33
CA VAL A 12 -4.61 2.24 5.62
C VAL A 12 -4.54 2.53 4.13
N LEU A 13 -4.16 1.51 3.36
CA LEU A 13 -4.00 1.60 1.92
C LEU A 13 -4.71 0.44 1.22
N TRP A 14 -5.14 0.71 0.00
CA TRP A 14 -5.70 -0.26 -0.92
C TRP A 14 -4.81 -0.32 -2.15
N THR A 15 -4.64 -1.52 -2.68
CA THR A 15 -3.91 -1.70 -3.93
C THR A 15 -4.61 -2.70 -4.83
N ALA A 16 -4.50 -2.44 -6.13
CA ALA A 16 -4.91 -3.33 -7.19
C ALA A 16 -3.87 -3.22 -8.31
N ALA A 17 -3.62 -4.34 -8.99
CA ALA A 17 -2.65 -4.40 -10.06
C ALA A 17 -3.16 -5.27 -11.20
N THR A 18 -2.74 -4.89 -12.40
CA THR A 18 -2.84 -5.66 -13.63
C THR A 18 -1.43 -6.09 -14.04
N LEU A 19 -1.27 -6.86 -15.11
CA LEU A 19 0.06 -7.20 -15.64
C LEU A 19 0.89 -5.99 -16.08
N ARG A 20 0.30 -4.79 -16.18
CA ARG A 20 0.96 -3.59 -16.72
C ARG A 20 0.98 -2.41 -15.78
N THR A 21 0.01 -2.34 -14.87
CA THR A 21 -0.24 -1.16 -14.04
C THR A 21 -0.55 -1.56 -12.62
N PHE A 22 -0.36 -0.62 -11.71
CA PHE A 22 -0.84 -0.72 -10.34
C PHE A 22 -1.50 0.59 -9.93
N THR A 23 -2.36 0.49 -8.93
CA THR A 23 -3.03 1.60 -8.29
C THR A 23 -2.87 1.44 -6.79
N VAL A 24 -2.49 2.51 -6.10
CA VAL A 24 -2.52 2.64 -4.64
C VAL A 24 -3.50 3.74 -4.28
N ALA A 25 -4.45 3.43 -3.42
CA ALA A 25 -5.53 4.32 -3.01
C ALA A 25 -5.71 4.36 -1.49
N ARG A 26 -6.34 5.43 -1.03
CA ARG A 26 -6.80 5.65 0.35
C ARG A 26 -8.21 5.08 0.58
N PRO A 27 -8.67 4.99 1.85
CA PRO A 27 -10.03 4.54 2.16
C PRO A 27 -11.12 5.41 1.54
N ASP A 28 -10.85 6.71 1.39
CA ASP A 28 -11.74 7.72 0.82
C ASP A 28 -11.81 7.66 -0.73
N ARG A 29 -11.29 6.60 -1.33
CA ARG A 29 -11.15 6.39 -2.79
C ARG A 29 -10.21 7.36 -3.49
N THR A 30 -9.46 8.18 -2.74
CA THR A 30 -8.43 9.04 -3.33
C THR A 30 -7.25 8.20 -3.79
N VAL A 31 -6.95 8.27 -5.09
CA VAL A 31 -5.75 7.63 -5.66
C VAL A 31 -4.50 8.42 -5.27
N ILE A 32 -3.55 7.72 -4.65
CA ILE A 32 -2.24 8.24 -4.27
C ILE A 32 -1.26 8.03 -5.43
N TRP A 33 -1.27 6.84 -6.02
CA TRP A 33 -0.37 6.47 -7.09
C TRP A 33 -1.07 5.58 -8.09
N HIS A 34 -1.04 5.96 -9.37
CA HIS A 34 -1.40 5.07 -10.47
C HIS A 34 -0.31 5.18 -11.54
N SER A 35 0.33 4.06 -11.86
CA SER A 35 1.46 4.01 -12.80
C SER A 35 1.56 2.66 -13.50
N ARG A 36 2.36 2.62 -14.57
CA ARG A 36 2.87 1.37 -15.13
C ARG A 36 3.98 0.82 -14.24
N PHE A 37 4.15 -0.50 -14.27
CA PHE A 37 5.44 -1.08 -13.89
C PHE A 37 6.52 -0.61 -14.88
N TYR A 38 7.77 -0.52 -14.42
CA TYR A 38 8.89 -0.16 -15.28
C TYR A 38 9.02 -1.18 -16.43
N ALA A 39 9.50 -0.72 -17.58
CA ALA A 39 9.48 -1.51 -18.82
C ALA A 39 10.36 -2.76 -18.78
N ASP A 40 11.33 -2.80 -17.85
CA ASP A 40 12.23 -3.92 -17.57
C ASP A 40 11.66 -4.94 -16.59
N VAL A 41 10.56 -4.62 -15.91
CA VAL A 41 9.87 -5.54 -14.99
C VAL A 41 8.86 -6.36 -15.78
N VAL A 42 9.15 -7.65 -15.92
CA VAL A 42 8.23 -8.62 -16.48
C VAL A 42 7.32 -9.14 -15.37
N ILE A 43 6.01 -8.92 -15.53
CA ILE A 43 4.96 -9.44 -14.64
C ILE A 43 4.15 -10.46 -15.44
N ASP A 44 4.44 -11.74 -15.19
CA ASP A 44 3.87 -12.84 -15.96
C ASP A 44 2.51 -13.31 -15.42
N THR A 45 2.24 -13.08 -14.14
CA THR A 45 1.01 -13.54 -13.48
C THR A 45 0.29 -12.41 -12.74
N ILE A 46 -1.01 -12.60 -12.51
CA ILE A 46 -1.81 -11.68 -11.69
C ILE A 46 -1.40 -11.73 -10.21
N ASP A 47 -0.81 -12.84 -9.77
CA ASP A 47 -0.26 -13.00 -8.41
C ASP A 47 1.01 -12.16 -8.25
N ASP A 48 1.90 -12.19 -9.24
CA ASP A 48 3.08 -11.33 -9.30
C ASP A 48 2.70 -9.86 -9.41
N ALA A 49 1.66 -9.54 -10.18
CA ALA A 49 1.12 -8.18 -10.28
C ALA A 49 0.65 -7.69 -8.90
N ALA A 50 -0.12 -8.52 -8.19
CA ALA A 50 -0.64 -8.18 -6.86
C ALA A 50 0.49 -7.99 -5.85
N LYS A 51 1.51 -8.86 -5.87
CA LYS A 51 2.72 -8.71 -5.07
C LYS A 51 3.44 -7.40 -5.40
N ALA A 52 3.69 -7.12 -6.67
CA ALA A 52 4.34 -5.90 -7.10
C ALA A 52 3.55 -4.63 -6.68
N GLY A 53 2.23 -4.63 -6.85
CA GLY A 53 1.36 -3.54 -6.38
C GLY A 53 1.36 -3.36 -4.86
N ALA A 54 1.44 -4.46 -4.09
CA ALA A 54 1.61 -4.41 -2.65
C ALA A 54 2.96 -3.82 -2.23
N LEU A 55 4.04 -4.15 -2.94
CA LEU A 55 5.36 -3.56 -2.71
C LEU A 55 5.37 -2.04 -2.95
N GLN A 56 4.63 -1.55 -3.94
CA GLN A 56 4.47 -0.11 -4.15
C GLN A 56 3.70 0.56 -3.01
N ALA A 57 2.64 -0.07 -2.49
CA ALA A 57 1.90 0.45 -1.34
C ALA A 57 2.76 0.46 -0.06
N ILE A 58 3.56 -0.58 0.16
CA ILE A 58 4.55 -0.66 1.25
C ILE A 58 5.59 0.47 1.12
N TRP A 59 6.06 0.74 -0.10
CA TRP A 59 6.99 1.84 -0.35
C TRP A 59 6.36 3.19 0.02
N VAL A 60 5.12 3.44 -0.40
CA VAL A 60 4.37 4.66 -0.05
C VAL A 60 4.22 4.81 1.46
N ALA A 61 3.85 3.73 2.14
CA ALA A 61 3.66 3.74 3.59
C ALA A 61 4.98 4.02 4.33
N ALA A 62 6.07 3.34 3.95
CA ALA A 62 7.38 3.58 4.53
C ALA A 62 7.83 5.03 4.33
N ARG A 63 7.59 5.59 3.13
CA ARG A 63 7.92 6.98 2.83
C ARG A 63 7.13 7.97 3.68
N ALA A 64 5.84 7.72 3.89
CA ALA A 64 5.02 8.52 4.80
C ALA A 64 5.55 8.47 6.25
N CYS A 65 5.99 7.30 6.71
CA CYS A 65 6.59 7.13 8.05
C CYS A 65 7.92 7.89 8.20
N GLU A 66 8.78 7.84 7.18
CA GLU A 66 10.03 8.62 7.14
C GLU A 66 9.76 10.13 7.25
N GLU A 67 8.78 10.64 6.51
CA GLU A 67 8.42 12.07 6.51
C GLU A 67 7.83 12.52 7.86
N TRP A 68 7.18 11.60 8.58
CA TRP A 68 6.63 11.86 9.92
C TRP A 68 7.64 11.63 11.04
N GLY A 69 8.76 10.95 10.77
CA GLY A 69 9.78 10.62 11.77
C GLY A 69 9.44 9.43 12.67
N ALA A 70 8.67 8.46 12.19
CA ALA A 70 8.40 7.23 12.93
C ALA A 70 9.36 6.09 12.56
N ASP A 71 9.91 5.43 13.58
CA ASP A 71 10.76 4.24 13.41
C ASP A 71 9.97 2.97 13.08
N VAL A 72 8.72 2.87 13.58
CA VAL A 72 7.83 1.72 13.37
C VAL A 72 6.40 2.20 13.19
N ALA A 73 5.70 1.65 12.20
CA ALA A 73 4.29 1.92 11.93
C ALA A 73 3.51 0.65 11.62
N THR A 74 2.19 0.72 11.76
CA THR A 74 1.30 -0.35 11.30
C THR A 74 0.68 0.05 9.97
N LEU A 75 0.78 -0.82 8.97
CA LEU A 75 0.13 -0.68 7.68
C LEU A 75 -0.97 -1.73 7.56
N ARG A 76 -2.22 -1.30 7.46
CA ARG A 76 -3.30 -2.14 6.95
C ARG A 76 -3.39 -2.00 5.44
N LEU A 77 -3.04 -3.07 4.74
CA LEU A 77 -3.04 -3.14 3.28
C LEU A 77 -4.17 -4.03 2.81
N THR A 78 -5.10 -3.48 2.03
CA THR A 78 -6.14 -4.26 1.36
C THR A 78 -5.76 -4.49 -0.10
N VAL A 79 -5.70 -5.75 -0.52
CA VAL A 79 -5.35 -6.15 -1.90
C VAL A 79 -6.57 -6.75 -2.59
N ALA A 80 -6.67 -6.57 -3.91
CA ALA A 80 -7.77 -7.13 -4.69
C ALA A 80 -7.61 -8.64 -4.99
N ASN A 81 -6.38 -9.13 -5.13
CA ASN A 81 -6.14 -10.51 -5.54
C ASN A 81 -5.84 -11.43 -4.33
N PRO A 82 -6.60 -12.53 -4.14
CA PRO A 82 -6.31 -13.53 -3.09
C PRO A 82 -5.03 -14.34 -3.31
N GLY A 83 -4.53 -14.46 -4.55
CA GLY A 83 -3.32 -15.25 -4.87
C GLY A 83 -2.01 -14.59 -4.45
N ILE A 84 -2.06 -13.51 -3.67
CA ILE A 84 -0.87 -12.79 -3.21
C ILE A 84 0.04 -13.67 -2.34
N ASP A 85 1.34 -13.63 -2.63
CA ASP A 85 2.39 -14.22 -1.79
C ASP A 85 2.53 -13.43 -0.48
N ARG A 86 1.71 -13.81 0.52
CA ARG A 86 1.64 -13.13 1.82
C ARG A 86 2.98 -13.06 2.53
N GLY A 87 3.74 -14.16 2.51
CA GLY A 87 5.02 -14.26 3.21
C GLY A 87 6.06 -13.30 2.67
N ALA A 88 6.17 -13.19 1.34
CA ALA A 88 7.09 -12.22 0.74
C ALA A 88 6.67 -10.76 0.99
N VAL A 89 5.36 -10.47 0.97
CA VAL A 89 4.84 -9.12 1.24
C VAL A 89 5.05 -8.72 2.70
N GLU A 90 4.85 -9.66 3.64
CA GLU A 90 5.12 -9.44 5.06
C GLU A 90 6.61 -9.22 5.32
N ALA A 91 7.49 -10.04 4.74
CA ALA A 91 8.94 -9.85 4.85
C ALA A 91 9.39 -8.48 4.29
N ALA A 92 8.82 -8.05 3.17
CA ALA A 92 9.08 -6.74 2.59
C ALA A 92 8.63 -5.59 3.52
N ALA A 93 7.46 -5.70 4.14
CA ALA A 93 6.97 -4.72 5.11
C ALA A 93 7.90 -4.63 6.33
N ILE A 94 8.28 -5.77 6.91
CA ILE A 94 9.17 -5.84 8.07
C ILE A 94 10.53 -5.19 7.77
N SER A 95 11.10 -5.45 6.58
CA SER A 95 12.38 -4.85 6.17
C SER A 95 12.35 -3.32 6.08
N ARG A 96 11.15 -2.72 6.09
CA ARG A 96 10.91 -1.27 6.04
C ARG A 96 10.34 -0.70 7.34
N GLY A 97 10.39 -1.44 8.43
CA GLY A 97 9.88 -0.99 9.74
C GLY A 97 8.35 -0.98 9.84
N LEU A 98 7.65 -1.71 8.96
CA LEU A 98 6.19 -1.78 8.97
C LEU A 98 5.70 -3.12 9.56
N ILE A 99 4.70 -3.05 10.43
CA ILE A 99 3.87 -4.19 10.81
C ILE A 99 2.69 -4.25 9.84
N LEU A 100 2.50 -5.38 9.16
CA LEU A 100 1.51 -5.54 8.10
C LEU A 100 0.23 -6.22 8.62
N ASP A 101 -0.91 -5.57 8.44
CA ASP A 101 -2.26 -6.17 8.51
C ASP A 101 -2.79 -6.33 7.07
N LEU A 102 -2.61 -7.52 6.49
CA LEU A 102 -2.95 -7.80 5.09
C LEU A 102 -4.37 -8.36 4.95
N VAL A 103 -5.23 -7.59 4.28
CA VAL A 103 -6.63 -7.93 3.97
C VAL A 103 -6.77 -8.20 2.48
N VAL A 104 -7.61 -9.17 2.11
CA VAL A 104 -8.01 -9.39 0.73
C VAL A 104 -9.49 -9.01 0.60
N ASP A 105 -9.77 -8.02 -0.23
CA ASP A 105 -11.14 -7.63 -0.61
C ASP A 105 -11.09 -7.13 -2.04
N ALA A 106 -11.71 -7.85 -2.97
CA ALA A 106 -11.78 -7.45 -4.37
C ALA A 106 -13.00 -6.56 -4.67
N LEU A 107 -14.09 -6.75 -3.92
CA LEU A 107 -15.40 -6.17 -4.21
C LEU A 107 -15.47 -4.71 -3.78
N ASN A 108 -14.82 -4.35 -2.68
CA ASN A 108 -14.86 -2.99 -2.12
C ASN A 108 -13.54 -2.24 -2.32
N ASN A 109 -12.68 -2.69 -3.22
CA ASN A 109 -11.35 -2.13 -3.38
C ASN A 109 -11.36 -0.92 -4.31
N PRO A 110 -11.18 0.32 -3.80
CA PRO A 110 -11.22 1.52 -4.63
C PRO A 110 -10.07 1.61 -5.63
N ALA A 111 -9.02 0.80 -5.48
CA ALA A 111 -7.91 0.76 -6.42
C ALA A 111 -8.26 0.05 -7.74
N VAL A 112 -9.38 -0.70 -7.82
CA VAL A 112 -9.83 -1.37 -9.05
C VAL A 112 -10.51 -0.43 -10.04
N ASP A 113 -11.09 0.68 -9.56
CA ASP A 113 -12.00 1.53 -10.34
C ASP A 113 -11.27 2.60 -11.19
N HIS A 114 -9.93 2.60 -11.23
CA HIS A 114 -9.21 3.68 -11.92
C HIS A 114 -9.19 3.49 -13.44
N PRO A 115 -9.77 4.42 -14.24
CA PRO A 115 -9.72 4.33 -15.69
C PRO A 115 -8.28 4.38 -16.23
N PRO A 116 -7.96 3.56 -17.24
CA PRO A 116 -6.65 3.58 -17.88
C PRO A 116 -6.36 4.94 -18.55
N GLY A 117 -5.10 5.36 -18.55
CA GLY A 117 -4.63 6.53 -19.31
C GLY A 117 -4.43 7.82 -18.52
N ARG A 118 -4.73 7.84 -17.21
CA ARG A 118 -4.42 8.97 -16.31
C ARG A 118 -3.42 8.54 -15.24
N TRP A 119 -2.16 8.96 -15.38
CA TRP A 119 -1.12 8.70 -14.40
C TRP A 119 -1.22 9.65 -13.22
N ILE A 120 -1.04 9.13 -12.01
CA ILE A 120 -1.00 9.90 -10.77
C ILE A 120 0.29 9.54 -10.07
N GLY A 121 1.20 10.50 -9.91
CA GLY A 121 2.45 10.29 -9.20
C GLY A 121 2.29 10.51 -7.69
N TRP A 122 2.86 9.61 -6.89
CA TRP A 122 2.84 9.72 -5.43
C TRP A 122 3.37 11.06 -4.92
N TRP A 123 4.36 11.65 -5.61
CA TRP A 123 5.00 12.93 -5.26
C TRP A 123 4.08 14.15 -5.39
N THR A 124 2.89 13.97 -5.98
CA THR A 124 1.89 15.03 -6.08
C THR A 124 0.98 15.10 -4.85
N ARG A 125 1.17 14.21 -3.87
CA ARG A 125 0.39 14.11 -2.65
C ARG A 125 1.26 14.34 -1.43
N ASP A 126 0.69 14.99 -0.42
CA ASP A 126 1.25 15.00 0.93
C ASP A 126 1.07 13.60 1.54
N LEU A 127 2.18 12.88 1.70
CA LEU A 127 2.17 11.52 2.24
C LEU A 127 2.04 11.52 3.77
N GLY A 128 2.43 12.60 4.46
CA GLY A 128 2.22 12.77 5.89
C GLY A 128 0.74 12.73 6.27
N ALA A 129 -0.14 13.20 5.36
CA ALA A 129 -1.59 13.13 5.52
C ALA A 129 -2.18 11.71 5.46
N LEU A 130 -1.36 10.68 5.20
CA LEU A 130 -1.77 9.27 5.23
C LEU A 130 -1.75 8.67 6.64
N ILE A 131 -1.06 9.32 7.57
CA ILE A 131 -0.88 8.81 8.93
C ILE A 131 -2.08 9.17 9.80
N HIS A 132 -2.66 8.16 10.42
CA HIS A 132 -3.67 8.31 11.46
C HIS A 132 -3.02 8.09 12.83
N ASN A 133 -3.24 9.02 13.76
CA ASN A 133 -2.92 8.81 15.17
C ASN A 133 -4.02 7.95 15.80
N LEU A 134 -3.64 6.88 16.51
CA LEU A 134 -4.57 6.02 17.26
C LEU A 134 -5.23 6.73 18.46
N GLN A 135 -4.98 8.03 18.69
CA GLN A 135 -5.52 8.78 19.85
C GLN A 135 -7.01 9.14 19.77
N GLY A 136 -7.79 8.55 18.86
CA GLY A 136 -9.21 8.85 18.67
C GLY A 136 -10.18 7.67 18.85
N LEU A 137 -9.70 6.50 19.30
CA LEU A 137 -10.55 5.32 19.53
C LEU A 137 -10.42 4.90 20.99
N ALA A 138 -10.95 5.72 21.89
CA ALA A 138 -11.23 5.37 23.29
C ALA A 138 -12.75 5.37 23.50
#